data_AF-A0A291HLF8-F1
#
_entry.id   AF-A0A291HLF8-F1
#
_cell.length_a   1.000
_cell.length_b   1.000
_cell.length_c   1.000
_cell.angle_alpha   90.00
_cell.angle_beta   90.00
_cell.angle_gamma   90.00
#
_symmetry.space_group_name_H-M   'P 1'
#
loop_
_entity.id
_entity.type
_entity.pdbx_description
1 polymer ?
#
loop_
_entity_poly.entity_id
_entity_poly.type
_entity_poly.pdbx_seq_one_letter_code
_entity_poly.pdbx_strand_id
1 'polypeptide(L)'
;MTPVQSQLWRLLKQPVWRCSHPERLPLAPAPAAEQAKVLLVLGQGKTLPARLESDLRLALGPDEARFLVMDETAWRAAGSPVAPVLLGLNLTAAVQGFAWHGSLPLTPAHKRQLWSRLCHLCSAP
;
A
#
# COMPACT_ATOMS: atom_id res chain seq x y z
N MET A 1 -16.95 -20.44 3.50
CA MET A 1 -17.23 -21.89 3.62
C MET A 1 -18.44 -22.21 2.77
N THR A 2 -18.38 -23.24 1.94
CA THR A 2 -19.58 -23.73 1.26
C THR A 2 -20.43 -24.55 2.24
N PRO A 3 -21.76 -24.57 2.08
CA PRO A 3 -22.69 -25.21 3.03
C PRO A 3 -22.43 -26.71 3.25
N VAL A 4 -21.80 -27.39 2.30
CA VAL A 4 -21.45 -28.82 2.38
C VAL A 4 -20.35 -29.10 3.41
N GLN A 5 -19.35 -28.21 3.55
CA GLN A 5 -18.27 -28.37 4.52
C GLN A 5 -18.77 -28.19 5.97
N SER A 6 -19.82 -27.40 6.16
CA SER A 6 -20.43 -27.13 7.47
C SER A 6 -21.24 -28.33 8.00
N GLN A 7 -21.82 -29.15 7.12
CA GLN A 7 -22.62 -30.32 7.52
C GLN A 7 -21.76 -31.48 8.00
N LEU A 8 -20.62 -31.73 7.35
CA LEU A 8 -19.73 -32.85 7.68
C LEU A 8 -19.08 -32.66 9.07
N TRP A 9 -18.78 -31.42 9.44
CA TRP A 9 -18.24 -31.08 10.75
C TRP A 9 -19.25 -31.24 11.91
N ARG A 10 -20.53 -30.94 11.68
CA ARG A 10 -21.59 -31.17 12.70
C ARG A 10 -21.85 -32.65 12.93
N LEU A 11 -21.76 -33.46 11.86
CA LEU A 11 -21.94 -34.92 11.94
C LEU A 11 -20.88 -35.60 12.80
N LEU A 12 -19.65 -35.10 12.79
CA LEU A 12 -18.52 -35.70 13.50
C LEU A 12 -18.38 -35.25 14.98
N LYS A 13 -19.34 -34.44 15.49
CA LYS A 13 -19.33 -33.86 16.86
C LYS A 13 -17.99 -33.22 17.27
N GLN A 14 -17.21 -32.75 16.30
CA GLN A 14 -15.94 -32.09 16.59
C GLN A 14 -16.22 -30.65 17.04
N PRO A 15 -15.49 -30.13 18.04
CA PRO A 15 -15.55 -28.70 18.33
C PRO A 15 -15.20 -27.95 17.05
N VAL A 16 -16.07 -27.02 16.63
CA VAL A 16 -15.86 -26.20 15.43
C VAL A 16 -14.51 -25.50 15.61
N TRP A 17 -13.49 -26.01 14.93
CA TRP A 17 -12.12 -25.57 15.11
C TRP A 17 -12.02 -24.22 14.41
N ARG A 18 -12.00 -23.15 15.21
CA ARG A 18 -11.66 -21.82 14.74
C ARG A 18 -10.14 -21.74 14.77
N CYS A 19 -9.50 -21.91 13.62
CA CYS A 19 -8.07 -21.69 13.50
C CYS A 19 -7.76 -20.25 13.96
N SER A 20 -6.98 -20.12 15.03
CA SER A 20 -6.51 -18.83 15.56
C SER A 20 -5.07 -18.50 15.11
N HIS A 21 -4.52 -19.25 14.16
CA HIS A 21 -3.17 -19.08 13.63
C HIS A 21 -3.19 -18.49 12.20
N PRO A 22 -2.31 -17.53 11.87
CA PRO A 22 -2.34 -16.80 10.60
C PRO A 22 -1.69 -17.55 9.43
N GLU A 23 -1.50 -18.87 9.53
CA GLU A 23 -1.02 -19.67 8.40
C GLU A 23 -2.21 -20.00 7.49
N ARG A 24 -2.33 -19.21 6.42
CA ARG A 24 -3.40 -19.28 5.43
C ARG A 24 -3.52 -20.69 4.82
N LEU A 25 -4.74 -21.22 4.84
CA LEU A 25 -5.13 -22.29 3.92
C LEU A 25 -4.93 -21.81 2.47
N PRO A 26 -4.32 -22.62 1.58
CA PRO A 26 -3.90 -22.22 0.23
C PRO A 26 -5.03 -21.78 -0.71
N LEU A 27 -6.29 -21.86 -0.28
CA LEU A 27 -7.48 -21.55 -1.09
C LEU A 27 -8.46 -20.58 -0.40
N ALA A 28 -8.09 -19.96 0.73
CA ALA A 28 -8.92 -18.92 1.31
C ALA A 28 -8.83 -17.66 0.43
N PRO A 29 -9.94 -17.13 -0.13
CA PRO A 29 -9.90 -15.85 -0.80
C PRO A 29 -9.34 -14.82 0.18
N ALA A 30 -8.34 -14.06 -0.25
CA ALA A 30 -7.80 -12.99 0.56
C ALA A 30 -8.96 -12.07 0.96
N PRO A 31 -9.09 -11.67 2.25
CA PRO A 31 -9.98 -10.56 2.58
C PRO A 31 -9.59 -9.39 1.67
N ALA A 32 -10.60 -8.72 1.13
CA ALA A 32 -10.38 -7.49 0.38
C ALA A 32 -9.80 -6.47 1.36
N ALA A 33 -8.47 -6.39 1.42
CA ALA A 33 -7.79 -5.35 2.17
C ALA A 33 -8.21 -4.02 1.56
N GLU A 34 -8.78 -3.13 2.36
CA GLU A 34 -9.07 -1.77 1.90
C GLU A 34 -7.73 -1.11 1.58
N GLN A 35 -7.48 -0.90 0.29
CA GLN A 35 -6.23 -0.29 -0.16
C GLN A 35 -6.20 1.18 0.28
N ALA A 36 -5.16 1.53 1.03
CA ALA A 36 -4.99 2.87 1.60
C ALA A 36 -4.80 3.95 0.51
N LYS A 37 -5.31 5.17 0.75
CA LYS A 37 -5.05 6.33 -0.10
C LYS A 37 -3.59 6.76 0.01
N VAL A 38 -2.93 6.95 -1.12
CA VAL A 38 -1.52 7.29 -1.27
C VAL A 38 -1.34 8.70 -1.83
N LEU A 39 -0.59 9.51 -1.09
CA LEU A 39 -0.11 10.82 -1.53
C LEU A 39 1.40 10.75 -1.78
N LEU A 40 1.79 11.00 -3.03
CA LEU A 40 3.19 11.12 -3.44
C LEU A 40 3.58 12.60 -3.55
N VAL A 41 4.58 13.01 -2.78
CA VAL A 41 5.13 14.36 -2.80
C VAL A 41 6.46 14.35 -3.55
N LEU A 42 6.57 15.17 -4.58
CA LEU A 42 7.78 15.35 -5.38
C LEU A 42 8.51 16.63 -4.96
N GLY A 43 9.82 16.56 -4.79
CA GLY A 43 10.66 17.72 -4.58
C GLY A 43 10.53 18.75 -5.70
N GLN A 44 10.76 20.01 -5.35
CA GLN A 44 10.57 21.15 -6.24
C GLN A 44 11.25 20.98 -7.59
N GLY A 45 10.51 21.20 -8.67
CA GLY A 45 11.04 21.14 -10.05
C GLY A 45 11.42 19.74 -10.51
N LYS A 46 10.99 18.69 -9.80
CA LYS A 46 11.17 17.30 -10.22
C LYS A 46 9.89 16.78 -10.85
N THR A 47 10.05 16.07 -11.96
CA THR A 47 8.96 15.37 -12.63
C THR A 47 9.04 13.89 -12.29
N LEU A 48 7.89 13.27 -11.99
CA LEU A 48 7.81 11.83 -11.86
C LEU A 48 7.95 11.20 -13.25
N PRO A 49 8.87 10.25 -13.48
CA PRO A 49 8.95 9.55 -14.75
C PRO A 49 7.64 8.82 -15.04
N ALA A 50 7.06 9.01 -16.23
CA ALA A 50 5.76 8.44 -16.60
C ALA A 50 5.68 6.92 -16.39
N ARG A 51 6.77 6.18 -16.67
CA ARG A 51 6.84 4.73 -16.40
C ARG A 51 6.71 4.40 -14.92
N LEU A 52 7.40 5.15 -14.06
CA LEU A 52 7.33 4.94 -12.61
C LEU A 52 5.94 5.27 -12.07
N GLU A 53 5.31 6.31 -12.61
CA GLU A 53 3.92 6.65 -12.27
C GLU A 53 2.95 5.53 -12.63
N SER A 54 3.04 5.02 -13.87
CA SER A 54 2.21 3.89 -14.32
C SER A 54 2.43 2.64 -13.47
N ASP A 55 3.69 2.32 -13.16
CA ASP A 55 4.03 1.17 -12.32
C ASP A 55 3.46 1.33 -10.89
N LEU A 56 3.52 2.54 -10.33
CA LEU A 56 2.95 2.84 -9.01
C LEU A 56 1.41 2.74 -9.01
N ARG A 57 0.75 3.29 -10.03
CA ARG A 57 -0.71 3.15 -10.19
C ARG A 57 -1.11 1.67 -10.30
N LEU A 58 -0.39 0.89 -11.10
CA LEU A 58 -0.62 -0.55 -11.22
C LEU A 58 -0.41 -1.28 -9.89
N ALA A 59 0.63 -0.93 -9.13
CA ALA A 59 0.91 -1.54 -7.83
C ALA A 59 -0.14 -1.19 -6.76
N LEU A 60 -0.70 0.02 -6.81
CA LEU A 60 -1.66 0.54 -5.84
C LEU A 60 -3.12 0.19 -6.17
N GLY A 61 -3.39 -0.20 -7.43
CA GLY A 61 -4.71 -0.60 -7.90
C GLY A 61 -5.37 0.42 -8.82
N PRO A 62 -6.48 0.05 -9.47
CA PRO A 62 -7.09 0.82 -10.56
C PRO A 62 -7.87 2.07 -10.12
N ASP A 63 -8.04 2.30 -8.82
CA ASP A 63 -8.81 3.44 -8.32
C ASP A 63 -7.93 4.70 -8.30
N GLU A 64 -8.06 5.52 -9.34
CA GLU A 64 -7.30 6.78 -9.50
C GLU A 64 -7.53 7.76 -8.36
N ALA A 65 -8.67 7.70 -7.66
CA ALA A 65 -8.95 8.55 -6.50
C ALA A 65 -8.07 8.21 -5.27
N ARG A 66 -7.27 7.14 -5.36
CA ARG A 66 -6.37 6.67 -4.30
C ARG A 66 -4.92 7.06 -4.51
N PHE A 67 -4.53 7.55 -5.68
CA PHE A 67 -3.14 7.95 -5.93
C PHE A 67 -3.08 9.39 -6.41
N LEU A 68 -2.53 10.26 -5.55
CA LEU A 68 -2.41 11.68 -5.84
C LEU A 68 -0.93 12.09 -5.81
N VAL A 69 -0.51 12.83 -6.82
CA VAL A 69 0.85 13.35 -6.95
C VAL A 69 0.82 14.86 -6.75
N MET A 70 1.68 15.38 -5.87
CA MET A 70 1.82 16.81 -5.61
C MET A 70 3.27 17.24 -5.65
N ASP A 71 3.51 18.47 -6.09
CA ASP A 71 4.78 19.15 -5.86
C ASP A 71 4.92 19.53 -4.38
N GLU A 72 6.14 19.52 -3.86
CA GLU A 72 6.47 19.85 -2.47
C GLU A 72 6.04 21.27 -2.10
N THR A 73 6.13 22.24 -3.02
CA THR A 73 5.62 23.60 -2.78
C THR A 73 4.11 23.63 -2.62
N ALA A 74 3.39 22.95 -3.52
CA ALA A 74 1.94 22.86 -3.48
C ALA A 74 1.46 22.12 -2.23
N TRP A 75 2.17 21.05 -1.85
CA TRP A 75 1.91 20.27 -0.64
C TRP A 75 2.08 21.11 0.63
N ARG A 76 3.18 21.88 0.73
CA ARG A 76 3.39 22.80 1.85
C ARG A 76 2.39 23.97 1.86
N ALA A 77 2.08 24.54 0.70
CA ALA A 77 1.11 25.62 0.57
C ALA A 77 -0.31 25.17 0.99
N ALA A 78 -0.65 23.90 0.78
CA ALA A 78 -1.88 23.29 1.25
C ALA A 78 -1.89 22.94 2.77
N GLY A 79 -0.85 23.34 3.52
CA GLY A 79 -0.73 23.04 4.95
C GLY A 79 -0.26 21.62 5.25
N SER A 80 0.45 20.98 4.31
CA SER A 80 1.02 19.64 4.47
C SER A 80 -0.04 18.56 4.78
N PRO A 81 -1.02 18.33 3.87
CA PRO A 81 -2.06 17.35 4.08
C PRO A 81 -1.48 15.97 4.36
N VAL A 82 -2.02 15.30 5.38
CA VAL A 82 -1.64 13.94 5.77
C VAL A 82 -2.54 12.95 5.03
N ALA A 83 -1.93 11.95 4.39
CA ALA A 83 -2.62 10.81 3.82
C ALA A 83 -2.27 9.53 4.61
N PRO A 84 -3.11 8.49 4.56
CA PRO A 84 -2.78 7.18 5.17
C PRO A 84 -1.41 6.66 4.74
N VAL A 85 -1.02 6.92 3.49
CA VAL A 85 0.31 6.65 2.98
C VAL A 85 0.88 7.91 2.36
N LEU A 86 2.00 8.39 2.92
CA LEU A 86 2.73 9.54 2.44
C LEU A 86 4.09 9.07 1.89
N LEU A 87 4.32 9.27 0.59
CA LEU A 87 5.56 8.89 -0.11
C LEU A 87 6.30 10.14 -0.59
N GLY A 88 7.62 10.18 -0.42
CA GLY A 88 8.45 11.34 -0.77
C GLY A 88 9.52 11.01 -1.80
N LEU A 89 9.67 11.84 -2.82
CA LEU A 89 10.77 11.73 -3.79
C LEU A 89 11.50 13.06 -3.94
N ASN A 90 12.83 13.06 -3.77
CA ASN A 90 13.70 14.24 -3.90
C ASN A 90 13.30 15.43 -3.01
N LEU A 91 12.74 15.17 -1.83
CA LEU A 91 12.32 16.24 -0.92
C LEU A 91 13.51 17.12 -0.53
N THR A 92 13.30 18.44 -0.51
CA THR A 92 14.35 19.42 -0.20
C THR A 92 14.61 19.57 1.30
N ALA A 93 13.64 19.20 2.14
CA ALA A 93 13.83 19.15 3.59
C ALA A 93 13.59 17.73 4.13
N ALA A 94 14.16 17.45 5.31
CA ALA A 94 13.77 16.30 6.09
C ALA A 94 12.34 16.51 6.60
N VAL A 95 11.41 15.72 6.09
CA VAL A 95 10.00 15.84 6.49
C VAL A 95 9.59 14.62 7.30
N GLN A 96 9.11 14.87 8.52
CA GLN A 96 8.59 13.83 9.39
C GLN A 96 7.22 13.36 8.92
N GLY A 97 6.90 12.08 9.12
CA GLY A 97 5.58 11.50 8.77
C GLY A 97 5.50 10.84 7.39
N PHE A 98 6.58 10.83 6.61
CA PHE A 98 6.65 10.03 5.38
C PHE A 98 6.82 8.54 5.71
N ALA A 99 5.95 7.70 5.15
CA ALA A 99 6.07 6.24 5.25
C ALA A 99 7.32 5.72 4.51
N TRP A 100 7.74 6.46 3.47
CA TRP A 100 8.96 6.21 2.72
C TRP A 100 9.41 7.48 2.01
N HIS A 101 10.73 7.66 1.88
CA HIS A 101 11.32 8.71 1.06
C HIS A 101 12.53 8.18 0.26
N GLY A 102 12.77 8.75 -0.91
CA GLY A 102 13.92 8.41 -1.75
C GLY A 102 14.30 9.53 -2.73
N SER A 103 15.33 9.30 -3.54
CA SER A 103 15.76 10.22 -4.59
C SER A 103 15.66 9.57 -5.98
N LEU A 104 15.39 10.39 -6.99
CA LEU A 104 15.44 9.99 -8.39
C LEU A 104 16.84 10.28 -8.97
N PRO A 105 17.39 9.39 -9.81
CA PRO A 105 16.83 8.09 -10.21
C PRO A 105 16.85 7.05 -9.08
N LEU A 106 15.83 6.18 -9.02
CA LEU A 106 15.75 5.13 -8.00
C LEU A 106 16.84 4.08 -8.23
N THR A 107 17.71 3.91 -7.23
CA THR A 107 18.65 2.78 -7.17
C THR A 107 17.90 1.45 -6.98
N PRO A 108 18.50 0.29 -7.31
CA PRO A 108 17.90 -1.01 -7.04
C PRO A 108 17.50 -1.20 -5.56
N ALA A 109 18.28 -0.64 -4.63
CA ALA A 109 17.97 -0.66 -3.20
C ALA A 109 16.71 0.15 -2.88
N HIS A 110 16.59 1.38 -3.42
CA HIS A 110 15.39 2.21 -3.25
C HIS A 110 14.14 1.54 -3.80
N LYS A 111 14.23 0.87 -4.97
CA LYS A 111 13.10 0.12 -5.55
C LYS A 111 12.63 -1.00 -4.63
N ARG A 112 13.54 -1.78 -4.06
CA ARG A 112 13.20 -2.87 -3.13
C ARG A 112 12.56 -2.34 -1.85
N GLN A 113 13.09 -1.24 -1.30
CA GLN A 113 12.51 -0.61 -0.11
C GLN A 113 11.11 -0.06 -0.37
N LEU A 114 10.92 0.64 -1.49
CA LEU A 114 9.62 1.14 -1.91
C LEU A 114 8.63 -0.01 -2.09
N TRP A 115 9.02 -1.07 -2.78
CA TRP A 115 8.17 -2.25 -2.97
C TRP A 115 7.80 -2.92 -1.65
N SER A 116 8.77 -3.14 -0.76
CA SER A 116 8.52 -3.70 0.57
C SER A 116 7.52 -2.85 1.36
N ARG A 117 7.62 -1.52 1.29
CA ARG A 117 6.67 -0.60 1.92
C ARG A 117 5.27 -0.72 1.31
N LEU A 118 5.16 -0.72 -0.03
CA LEU A 118 3.88 -0.92 -0.71
C LEU A 118 3.22 -2.24 -0.33
N CYS A 119 3.98 -3.34 -0.23
CA CYS A 119 3.46 -4.62 0.21
C CYS A 119 2.87 -4.57 1.63
N HIS A 120 3.54 -3.90 2.57
CA HIS A 120 3.00 -3.71 3.93
C HIS A 120 1.71 -2.89 3.96
N LEU A 121 1.56 -1.93 3.06
CA LEU A 121 0.39 -1.06 2.99
C LEU A 121 -0.81 -1.76 2.35
N CYS A 122 -0.58 -2.67 1.40
CA CYS A 122 -1.62 -3.48 0.77
C CYS A 122 -2.05 -4.69 1.63
N SER A 123 -1.36 -4.97 2.74
CA SER A 123 -1.62 -6.11 3.63
C SER A 123 -2.07 -5.72 5.05
N ALA A 124 -2.28 -4.42 5.31
CA ALA A 124 -2.87 -3.97 6.55
C ALA A 124 -4.34 -4.45 6.65
N PRO A 125 -4.74 -5.06 7.78
CA PRO A 125 -6.06 -5.67 7.98
C PRO A 125 -7.20 -4.66 8.16
#